data_AF-A0A9Q1IT12-F1
#
_entry.id   AF-A0A9Q1IT12-F1
#
_cell.length_a   1.000
_cell.length_b   1.000
_cell.length_c   1.000
_cell.angle_alpha   90.00
_cell.angle_beta   90.00
_cell.angle_gamma   90.00
#
_symmetry.space_group_name_H-M   'P 1'
#
loop_
_entity.id
_entity.type
_entity.pdbx_description
1 polymer ?
#
loop_
_entity_poly.entity_id
_entity_poly.type
_entity_poly.pdbx_seq_one_letter_code
_entity_poly.pdbx_strand_id
1 'polypeptide(L)'
;MLRSVEACKEGMSVRQAVRLYKVPQSTLVDRVNRRVTHGAGRGRDPNAKPLSRTWWRNFRQHHHVDLTMRTPEIIDRGRAVCAREQHIAP
;
A
#
# COMPACT_ATOMS: atom_id res chain seq x y z
N MET A 1 -3.97 16.67 -4.46
CA MET A 1 -4.25 16.08 -3.14
C MET A 1 -3.17 16.35 -2.10
N LEU A 2 -1.87 16.11 -2.35
CA LEU A 2 -0.81 16.42 -1.37
C LEU A 2 -0.81 17.93 -0.98
N ARG A 3 -0.80 18.81 -1.98
CA ARG A 3 -0.87 20.27 -1.83
C ARG A 3 -2.09 20.75 -1.03
N SER A 4 -3.25 20.10 -1.18
CA SER A 4 -4.45 20.47 -0.42
C SER A 4 -4.38 20.05 1.05
N VAL A 5 -3.66 18.97 1.37
CA VAL A 5 -3.44 18.54 2.76
C VAL A 5 -2.43 19.46 3.45
N GLU A 6 -1.37 19.86 2.73
CA GLU A 6 -0.38 20.83 3.22
C GLU A 6 -1.00 22.19 3.51
N ALA A 7 -1.76 22.76 2.57
CA ALA A 7 -2.46 24.03 2.78
C ALA A 7 -3.37 24.01 4.02
N CYS A 8 -4.09 22.90 4.26
CA CYS A 8 -4.91 22.76 5.47
C CYS A 8 -4.06 22.70 6.76
N LYS A 9 -2.87 22.10 6.71
CA LYS A 9 -1.94 22.07 7.86
C LYS A 9 -1.32 23.44 8.13
N GLU A 10 -1.16 24.27 7.10
CA GLU A 10 -0.70 25.65 7.18
C GLU A 10 -1.81 26.63 7.64
N GLY A 11 -3.02 26.13 7.91
CA GLY A 11 -4.13 26.92 8.47
C GLY A 11 -5.25 27.25 7.48
N MET A 12 -5.18 26.81 6.22
CA MET A 12 -6.29 26.97 5.29
C MET A 12 -7.50 26.13 5.71
N SER A 13 -8.71 26.70 5.62
CA SER A 13 -9.92 25.93 5.91
C SER A 13 -10.12 24.80 4.87
N VAL A 14 -10.62 23.64 5.33
CA VAL A 14 -10.92 22.50 4.47
C VAL A 14 -11.88 22.89 3.33
N ARG A 15 -12.91 23.72 3.61
CA ARG A 15 -13.86 24.17 2.59
C ARG A 15 -13.19 24.99 1.49
N GLN A 16 -12.27 25.87 1.86
CA GLN A 16 -11.51 26.68 0.90
C GLN A 16 -10.57 25.79 0.07
N ALA A 17 -9.86 24.86 0.71
CA ALA A 17 -8.98 23.92 0.03
C ALA A 17 -9.74 23.03 -0.97
N VAL A 18 -10.95 22.55 -0.62
CA VAL A 18 -11.81 21.78 -1.55
C VAL A 18 -12.15 22.58 -2.81
N ARG A 19 -12.53 23.85 -2.64
CA ARG A 19 -12.88 24.73 -3.78
C ARG A 19 -11.70 25.04 -4.68
N LEU A 20 -10.52 25.27 -4.09
CA LEU A 20 -9.29 25.66 -4.79
C LEU A 20 -8.65 24.46 -5.51
N TYR A 21 -8.45 23.35 -4.80
CA TYR A 21 -7.70 22.19 -5.30
C TYR A 21 -8.59 21.13 -5.95
N LYS A 22 -9.90 21.32 -5.99
CA LYS A 22 -10.88 20.42 -6.63
C LYS A 22 -10.75 18.97 -6.16
N VAL A 23 -10.62 18.78 -4.86
CA VAL A 23 -10.56 17.46 -4.22
C VAL A 23 -11.86 17.13 -3.48
N PRO A 24 -12.27 15.85 -3.38
CA PRO A 24 -13.45 15.49 -2.61
C PRO A 24 -13.28 15.86 -1.13
N GLN A 25 -14.32 16.47 -0.54
CA GLN A 25 -14.25 16.96 0.84
C GLN A 25 -14.02 15.86 1.86
N SER A 26 -14.75 14.75 1.78
CA SER A 26 -14.60 13.59 2.68
C SER A 26 -13.16 13.07 2.67
N THR A 27 -12.63 12.86 1.47
CA THR A 27 -11.27 12.38 1.22
C THR A 27 -10.19 13.30 1.79
N LEU A 28 -10.40 14.62 1.74
CA LEU A 28 -9.50 15.61 2.31
C LEU A 28 -9.57 15.62 3.85
N VAL A 29 -10.78 15.57 4.43
CA VAL A 29 -11.01 15.52 5.88
C VAL A 29 -10.31 14.30 6.50
N ASP A 30 -10.45 13.11 5.90
CA ASP A 30 -9.82 11.89 6.41
C ASP A 30 -8.29 12.00 6.43
N ARG A 31 -7.70 12.68 5.44
CA ARG A 31 -6.25 12.89 5.34
C ARG A 31 -5.75 13.95 6.31
N VAL A 32 -6.48 15.04 6.49
CA VAL A 32 -6.15 16.10 7.47
C VAL A 32 -6.20 15.56 8.89
N ASN A 33 -7.21 14.73 9.20
CA ASN A 33 -7.35 14.05 10.49
C ASN A 33 -6.43 12.83 10.66
N ARG A 34 -5.48 12.61 9.74
CA ARG A 34 -4.51 11.49 9.74
C ARG A 34 -5.15 10.08 9.80
N ARG A 35 -6.43 9.93 9.45
CA ARG A 35 -7.10 8.62 9.32
C ARG A 35 -6.57 7.84 8.12
N VAL A 36 -6.15 8.56 7.07
CA VAL A 36 -5.62 7.97 5.84
C VAL A 36 -4.32 8.68 5.47
N THR A 37 -3.23 7.92 5.39
CA THR A 37 -1.95 8.40 4.87
C THR A 37 -2.02 8.57 3.36
N HIS A 38 -1.70 9.77 2.88
CA HIS A 38 -1.61 10.02 1.45
C HIS A 38 -0.45 9.22 0.84
N GLY A 39 -0.72 8.45 -0.22
CA GLY A 39 0.31 7.65 -0.90
C GLY A 39 0.54 6.27 -0.29
N ALA A 40 -0.20 5.88 0.75
CA ALA A 40 -0.21 4.48 1.19
C ALA A 40 -0.80 3.58 0.08
N GLY A 41 -0.04 2.57 -0.35
CA GLY A 41 -0.49 1.59 -1.32
C GLY A 41 -1.68 0.76 -0.78
N ARG A 42 -2.53 0.25 -1.68
CA ARG A 42 -3.66 -0.61 -1.29
C ARG A 42 -3.17 -1.83 -0.50
N GLY A 43 -3.85 -2.14 0.60
CA GLY A 43 -3.58 -3.34 1.42
C GLY A 43 -2.36 -3.27 2.35
N ARG A 44 -1.61 -2.16 2.35
CA ARG A 44 -0.52 -1.95 3.30
C ARG A 44 -1.04 -1.18 4.50
N ASP A 45 -1.40 -1.89 5.57
CA ASP A 45 -1.55 -1.26 6.87
C ASP A 45 -0.18 -0.67 7.28
N PRO A 46 -0.06 0.66 7.48
CA PRO A 46 1.20 1.29 7.90
C PRO A 46 1.74 0.75 9.22
N ASN A 47 0.88 0.19 10.07
CA ASN A 47 1.20 -0.38 11.38
C ASN A 47 1.30 -1.91 11.37
N ALA A 48 1.06 -2.57 10.23
CA ALA A 48 1.22 -4.02 10.15
C ALA A 48 2.69 -4.37 10.38
N LYS A 49 2.94 -5.12 11.47
CA LYS A 49 4.24 -5.73 11.70
C LYS A 49 4.50 -6.73 10.57
N PRO A 50 5.69 -6.72 9.92
CA PRO A 50 6.01 -7.75 8.96
C PRO A 50 5.88 -9.11 9.65
N LEU A 51 5.18 -10.04 9.01
CA LEU A 51 5.10 -11.41 9.48
C LEU A 51 6.53 -11.94 9.66
N SER A 52 6.78 -12.61 10.78
CA SER A 52 8.15 -13.03 11.08
C SER A 52 8.66 -14.02 10.04
N ARG A 53 9.99 -14.04 9.84
CA ARG A 53 10.64 -15.00 8.94
C ARG A 53 10.37 -16.46 9.35
N THR A 54 10.12 -16.69 10.63
CA THR A 54 9.75 -18.01 11.18
C THR A 54 8.30 -18.34 10.87
N TRP A 55 7.38 -17.38 10.98
CA TRP A 55 5.98 -17.57 10.58
C TRP A 55 5.87 -17.96 9.11
N TRP A 56 6.59 -17.26 8.21
CA TRP A 56 6.56 -17.56 6.78
C TRP A 56 7.12 -18.96 6.45
N ARG A 57 8.19 -19.38 7.13
CA ARG A 57 8.74 -20.73 6.97
C ARG A 57 7.74 -21.80 7.41
N ASN A 58 7.12 -21.63 8.58
CA ASN A 58 6.15 -22.60 9.10
C ASN A 58 4.90 -22.64 8.21
N PHE A 59 4.35 -21.49 7.83
CA PHE A 59 3.21 -21.40 6.92
C PHE A 59 3.49 -22.11 5.59
N ARG A 60 4.64 -21.84 4.97
CA ARG A 60 5.05 -22.49 3.72
C ARG A 60 5.21 -24.00 3.88
N GLN A 61 5.76 -24.46 5.01
CA GLN A 61 5.95 -25.89 5.27
C GLN A 61 4.61 -26.62 5.46
N HIS A 62 3.69 -26.03 6.23
CA HIS A 62 2.37 -26.62 6.49
C HIS A 62 1.44 -26.59 5.26
N HIS A 63 1.53 -25.56 4.42
CA HIS A 63 0.70 -25.41 3.23
C HIS A 63 1.43 -25.73 1.92
N HIS A 64 2.54 -26.48 2.00
CA HIS A 64 3.39 -26.74 0.85
C HIS A 64 2.61 -27.37 -0.31
N VAL A 65 1.81 -28.41 -0.03
CA VAL A 65 1.02 -29.15 -1.03
C VAL A 65 0.01 -28.22 -1.72
N ASP A 66 -0.75 -27.45 -0.95
CA ASP A 66 -1.76 -26.52 -1.47
C ASP A 66 -1.14 -25.41 -2.34
N LEU A 67 0.07 -24.97 -1.99
CA LEU A 67 0.80 -23.95 -2.74
C LEU A 67 1.38 -24.51 -4.05
N THR A 68 1.90 -25.74 -4.03
CA THR A 68 2.49 -26.38 -5.22
C THR A 68 1.46 -26.91 -6.20
N MET A 69 0.27 -27.29 -5.72
CA MET A 69 -0.81 -27.82 -6.55
C MET A 69 -1.69 -26.73 -7.16
N ARG A 70 -1.55 -25.47 -6.74
CA ARG A 70 -2.19 -24.34 -7.42
C ARG A 70 -1.56 -24.15 -8.79
N THR A 71 -2.38 -24.18 -9.85
CA THR A 71 -2.01 -23.57 -11.12
C THR A 71 -1.67 -22.10 -10.84
N PRO A 72 -0.42 -21.65 -11.03
CA PRO A 72 -0.08 -20.26 -10.76
C PRO A 72 -0.88 -19.39 -11.73
N GLU A 73 -1.64 -18.45 -11.19
CA GLU A 73 -2.31 -17.45 -12.01
C GLU A 73 -1.24 -16.67 -12.80
N ILE A 74 -1.64 -16.13 -13.96
CA ILE A 74 -0.74 -15.41 -14.88
C ILE A 74 0.10 -14.34 -14.14
N ILE A 75 -0.48 -13.75 -13.09
CA ILE A 75 0.12 -12.74 -12.22
C ILE A 75 1.30 -13.29 -11.40
N ASP A 76 1.20 -14.51 -10.88
CA ASP A 76 2.28 -15.13 -10.09
C ASP A 76 3.47 -15.53 -10.97
N ARG A 77 3.21 -15.96 -12.22
CA ARG A 77 4.27 -16.15 -13.22
C ARG A 77 5.01 -14.85 -13.52
N GLY A 78 4.29 -13.75 -13.72
CA GLY A 78 4.90 -12.43 -13.93
C GLY A 78 5.76 -11.98 -12.76
N ARG A 79 5.29 -12.17 -11.52
CA ARG A 79 6.04 -11.80 -10.30
C ARG A 79 7.30 -12.65 -10.08
N ALA A 80 7.24 -13.95 -10.37
CA ALA A 80 8.40 -14.84 -10.23
C ALA A 80 9.53 -14.48 -11.22
N VAL A 81 9.19 -13.99 -12.41
CA VAL A 81 10.15 -13.51 -13.40
C VAL A 81 10.82 -12.21 -12.94
N CYS A 82 10.05 -11.24 -12.45
CA CYS A 82 10.59 -9.96 -11.97
C CYS A 82 11.51 -10.09 -10.74
N ALA A 83 11.37 -11.14 -9.93
CA ALA A 83 12.27 -11.39 -8.79
C ALA A 83 13.68 -11.84 -9.23
N ARG A 84 13.83 -12.41 -10.44
CA ARG A 84 15.13 -12.89 -10.97
C ARG A 84 15.98 -11.76 -11.55
N GLU A 85 15.35 -10.68 -12.01
CA GLU A 85 16.03 -9.55 -12.65
C GLU A 85 16.68 -8.58 -11.64
N GLN A 86 16.26 -8.59 -10.36
CA GLN A 86 16.86 -7.71 -9.33
C GLN A 86 18.17 -8.25 -8.73
N HIS A 87 18.58 -9.46 -9.08
CA HIS A 87 19.86 -10.05 -8.66
C HIS A 87 20.92 -10.06 -9.78
N ILE A 88 20.60 -9.50 -10.95
CA ILE A 88 21.53 -9.35 -12.07
C ILE A 88 21.44 -7.89 -12.53
N ALA A 89 21.95 -6.99 -11.70
CA ALA A 89 22.42 -5.67 -12.13
C ALA A 89 23.82 -5.48 -11.54
N PRO A 90 24.81 -5.04 -12.33
CA PRO A 90 26.21 -4.93 -11.92
C PRO A 90 26.43 -3.93 -10.77
#